data_AF-S0EUS8-F1
#
_entry.id   AF-S0EUS8-F1
#
_cell.length_a   1.000
_cell.length_b   1.000
_cell.length_c   1.000
_cell.angle_alpha   90.00
_cell.angle_beta   90.00
_cell.angle_gamma   90.00
#
_symmetry.space_group_name_H-M   'P 1'
#
loop_
_entity.id
_entity.type
_entity.pdbx_description
1 polymer ?
#
loop_
_entity_poly.entity_id
_entity_poly.type
_entity_poly.pdbx_seq_one_letter_code
_entity_poly.pdbx_strand_id
1 'polypeptide(L)'
;MPVITVNLTATGEMAQRPLLWRLGRLFHVVTHIRRARVSEEVACLTVDIEGSQNEITQATAYLHALGLLPGDSETNLPVPSTLPQPPETTVSQSVTTRVRITTVTAEQNRAPLLYRVGKDFDVVVNIVRAAFDEEDGGYFEVDLSGPLSEVQRAIAYLHTTGVQVYPYQRSVTDYSNL
;
A
#
# COMPACT_ATOMS: atom_id res chain seq x y z
N MET A 1 -8.36 16.45 11.92
CA MET A 1 -7.94 15.08 12.25
C MET A 1 -6.42 15.13 12.38
N PRO A 2 -5.80 14.55 13.43
CA PRO A 2 -4.36 14.52 13.54
C PRO A 2 -3.72 13.80 12.34
N VAL A 3 -2.51 14.24 11.99
CA VAL A 3 -1.66 13.64 10.96
C VAL A 3 -0.28 13.43 11.58
N ILE A 4 0.29 12.24 11.39
CA ILE A 4 1.66 11.95 11.80
C ILE A 4 2.46 11.41 10.61
N THR A 5 3.75 11.72 10.55
CA THR A 5 4.66 11.14 9.55
C THR A 5 5.41 9.98 10.19
N VAL A 6 5.41 8.81 9.54
CA VAL A 6 6.17 7.63 9.96
C VAL A 6 7.14 7.18 8.87
N ASN A 7 8.30 6.69 9.29
CA ASN A 7 9.26 6.02 8.42
C ASN A 7 9.13 4.51 8.62
N LEU A 8 8.85 3.81 7.53
CA LEU A 8 8.69 2.36 7.47
C LEU A 8 9.89 1.76 6.77
N THR A 9 10.51 0.76 7.41
CA THR A 9 11.57 -0.04 6.81
C THR A 9 11.18 -1.51 6.93
N ALA A 10 11.01 -2.18 5.81
CA ALA A 10 10.73 -3.60 5.72
C ALA A 10 11.80 -4.31 4.89
N THR A 11 12.11 -5.55 5.23
CA THR A 11 13.09 -6.37 4.51
C THR A 11 12.54 -7.76 4.22
N GLY A 12 13.14 -8.43 3.23
CA GLY A 12 12.78 -9.78 2.81
C GLY A 12 11.29 -9.91 2.47
N GLU A 13 10.63 -10.90 3.06
CA GLU A 13 9.22 -11.18 2.80
C GLU A 13 8.30 -10.01 3.20
N MET A 14 8.67 -9.22 4.21
CA MET A 14 7.84 -8.11 4.70
C MET A 14 7.79 -6.95 3.71
N ALA A 15 8.84 -6.76 2.91
CA ALA A 15 8.89 -5.75 1.85
C ALA A 15 7.84 -5.99 0.75
N GLN A 16 7.39 -7.23 0.59
CA GLN A 16 6.40 -7.66 -0.41
C GLN A 16 4.98 -7.76 0.15
N ARG A 17 4.74 -7.30 1.38
CA ARG A 17 3.41 -7.33 2.01
C ARG A 17 2.66 -6.02 1.74
N PRO A 18 1.31 -6.06 1.65
CA PRO A 18 0.48 -4.88 1.38
C PRO A 18 0.30 -4.01 2.64
N LEU A 19 1.41 -3.54 3.23
CA LEU A 19 1.43 -2.91 4.55
C LEU A 19 0.52 -1.68 4.64
N LEU A 20 0.55 -0.79 3.65
CA LEU A 20 -0.27 0.42 3.65
C LEU A 20 -1.77 0.10 3.54
N TRP A 21 -2.11 -0.89 2.72
CA TRP A 21 -3.49 -1.37 2.60
C TRP A 21 -3.99 -1.96 3.94
N ARG A 22 -3.14 -2.73 4.64
CA ARG A 22 -3.50 -3.26 5.97
C ARG A 22 -3.83 -2.14 6.96
N LEU A 23 -3.08 -1.04 6.96
CA LEU A 23 -3.34 0.08 7.87
C LEU A 23 -4.74 0.68 7.63
N GLY A 24 -5.09 0.96 6.37
CA GLY A 24 -6.39 1.51 6.03
C GLY A 24 -7.54 0.55 6.32
N ARG A 25 -7.33 -0.77 6.16
CA ARG A 25 -8.35 -1.79 6.41
C ARG A 25 -8.55 -2.09 7.90
N LEU A 26 -7.48 -2.15 8.68
CA LEU A 26 -7.52 -2.53 10.09
C LEU A 26 -7.89 -1.35 11.00
N PHE A 27 -7.34 -0.16 10.72
CA PHE A 27 -7.40 0.99 11.63
C PHE A 27 -8.16 2.18 11.05
N HIS A 28 -8.72 2.06 9.85
CA HIS A 28 -9.49 3.13 9.19
C HIS A 28 -8.71 4.44 8.97
N VAL A 29 -7.38 4.39 9.01
CA VAL A 29 -6.50 5.54 8.77
C VAL A 29 -6.28 5.77 7.27
N VAL A 30 -6.16 7.02 6.88
CA VAL A 30 -5.78 7.42 5.51
C VAL A 30 -4.25 7.47 5.43
N THR A 31 -3.67 6.81 4.44
CA THR A 31 -2.22 6.81 4.21
C THR A 31 -1.86 7.66 2.99
N HIS A 32 -1.02 8.68 3.19
CA HIS A 32 -0.43 9.48 2.11
C HIS A 32 1.05 9.14 1.99
N ILE A 33 1.48 8.67 0.82
CA ILE A 33 2.89 8.33 0.60
C ILE A 33 3.63 9.62 0.27
N ARG A 34 4.62 10.00 1.08
CA ARG A 34 5.53 11.12 0.78
C ARG A 34 6.73 10.66 -0.02
N ARG A 35 7.27 9.49 0.33
CA ARG A 35 8.38 8.87 -0.38
C ARG A 35 8.25 7.36 -0.34
N ALA A 36 8.54 6.71 -1.46
CA ALA A 36 8.62 5.26 -1.51
C ALA A 36 9.84 4.82 -2.33
N ARG A 37 10.61 3.90 -1.74
CA ARG A 37 11.68 3.15 -2.38
C ARG A 37 11.44 1.69 -2.04
N VAL A 38 10.87 0.95 -2.98
CA VAL A 38 10.54 -0.46 -2.81
C VAL A 38 11.25 -1.27 -3.88
N SER A 39 12.02 -2.26 -3.43
CA SER A 39 12.70 -3.27 -4.24
C SER A 39 12.24 -4.67 -3.83
N GLU A 40 12.84 -5.70 -4.41
CA GLU A 40 12.51 -7.08 -4.07
C GLU A 40 12.87 -7.43 -2.62
N GLU A 41 13.97 -6.87 -2.11
CA GLU A 41 14.54 -7.22 -0.81
C GLU A 41 14.25 -6.19 0.28
N VAL A 42 14.03 -4.93 -0.08
CA VAL A 42 13.94 -3.82 0.86
C VAL A 42 12.82 -2.87 0.45
N ALA A 43 12.00 -2.46 1.41
CA ALA A 43 10.99 -1.42 1.23
C ALA A 43 11.20 -0.33 2.29
N CYS A 44 11.55 0.87 1.83
CA CYS A 44 11.63 2.07 2.65
C CYS A 44 10.54 3.06 2.22
N LEU A 45 9.64 3.41 3.13
CA LEU A 45 8.55 4.34 2.86
C LEU A 45 8.50 5.44 3.93
N THR A 46 8.29 6.68 3.50
CA THR A 46 7.87 7.78 4.37
C THR A 46 6.40 8.05 4.08
N VAL A 47 5.55 7.90 5.10
CA VAL A 47 4.09 7.90 4.94
C VAL A 47 3.47 8.77 6.01
N ASP A 48 2.55 9.64 5.61
CA ASP A 48 1.67 10.35 6.53
C ASP A 48 0.42 9.51 6.81
N ILE A 49 0.13 9.33 8.09
CA ILE A 49 -1.05 8.64 8.60
C ILE A 49 -1.98 9.69 9.18
N GLU A 50 -3.17 9.80 8.59
CA GLU A 50 -4.24 10.68 9.03
C GLU A 50 -5.39 9.85 9.61
N GLY A 51 -5.92 10.26 10.76
CA GLY A 51 -7.02 9.58 11.43
C GLY A 51 -7.35 10.21 12.77
N SER A 52 -8.12 9.54 13.62
CA SER A 52 -8.26 9.92 15.02
C SER A 52 -7.00 9.54 15.82
N GLN A 53 -6.81 10.17 16.98
CA GLN A 53 -5.67 9.87 17.85
C GLN A 53 -5.57 8.38 18.21
N ASN A 54 -6.71 7.74 18.50
CA ASN A 54 -6.75 6.32 18.84
C ASN A 54 -6.39 5.43 17.65
N GLU A 55 -6.95 5.70 16.47
CA GLU A 55 -6.66 4.94 15.24
C GLU A 55 -5.17 5.04 14.87
N ILE A 56 -4.60 6.24 14.95
CA ILE A 56 -3.17 6.47 14.72
C ILE A 56 -2.33 5.69 15.74
N THR A 57 -2.66 5.78 17.03
CA THR A 57 -1.92 5.05 18.07
C THR A 57 -1.97 3.53 17.85
N GLN A 58 -3.12 2.97 17.46
CA GLN A 58 -3.24 1.54 17.14
C GLN A 58 -2.45 1.16 15.89
N ALA A 59 -2.51 1.98 14.83
CA ALA A 59 -1.76 1.77 13.59
C ALA A 59 -0.24 1.80 13.83
N THR A 60 0.25 2.79 14.59
CA THR A 60 1.67 2.89 14.94
C THR A 60 2.11 1.75 15.85
N ALA A 61 1.26 1.31 16.80
CA ALA A 61 1.56 0.17 17.68
C ALA A 61 1.70 -1.14 16.87
N TYR A 62 0.84 -1.31 15.86
CA TYR A 62 0.93 -2.44 14.94
C TYR A 62 2.22 -2.42 14.12
N LEU A 63 2.61 -1.27 13.56
CA LEU A 63 3.87 -1.12 12.82
C LEU A 63 5.09 -1.37 13.71
N HIS A 64 5.07 -0.88 14.95
CA HIS A 64 6.11 -1.12 15.94
C HIS A 64 6.23 -2.62 16.26
N ALA A 65 5.11 -3.31 16.50
CA ALA A 65 5.11 -4.73 16.80
C ALA A 65 5.55 -5.60 15.62
N LEU A 66 5.40 -5.12 14.37
CA LEU A 66 5.98 -5.74 13.18
C LEU A 66 7.48 -5.44 12.99
N GLY A 67 8.09 -4.60 13.82
CA GLY A 67 9.48 -4.18 13.69
C GLY A 67 9.75 -3.29 12.47
N LEU A 68 8.73 -2.57 11.99
CA LEU A 68 8.80 -1.75 10.78
C LEU A 68 9.23 -0.30 11.04
N LEU A 69 9.19 0.13 12.30
CA LEU A 69 9.59 1.47 12.71
C LEU A 69 11.06 1.47 13.16
N PRO A 70 11.80 2.59 12.96
CA PRO A 70 13.16 2.72 13.47
C PRO A 70 13.21 2.57 15.01
N GLY A 71 14.23 1.84 15.48
CA GLY A 71 14.33 1.30 16.85
C GLY A 71 14.54 2.33 17.96
N ASP A 72 14.70 3.60 17.61
CA ASP A 72 14.81 4.77 18.47
C ASP A 72 13.43 5.35 18.87
N SER A 73 12.34 4.71 18.41
CA SER A 73 10.99 5.00 18.89
C SER A 73 10.78 4.39 20.28
N GLU A 74 11.44 4.92 21.33
CA GLU A 74 11.14 4.66 22.75
C GLU A 74 9.79 5.27 23.15
N THR A 75 8.77 5.00 22.35
CA THR A 75 7.42 5.47 22.62
C THR A 75 6.73 4.31 23.33
N ASN A 76 6.24 4.57 24.54
CA ASN A 76 5.51 3.62 25.38
C ASN A 76 4.13 3.29 24.74
N LEU A 77 4.15 2.78 23.50
CA LEU A 77 2.94 2.39 22.79
C LEU A 77 2.40 1.12 23.43
N PRO A 78 1.07 1.01 23.55
CA PRO A 78 0.45 -0.22 23.98
C PRO A 78 0.80 -1.32 22.96
N VAL A 79 1.59 -2.31 23.36
CA VAL A 79 1.82 -3.49 22.52
C VAL A 79 0.50 -4.27 22.50
N PRO A 80 -0.14 -4.47 21.34
CA PRO A 80 -1.39 -5.20 21.28
C PRO A 80 -1.16 -6.65 21.73
N SER A 81 -1.99 -7.15 22.66
CA SER A 81 -1.89 -8.51 23.20
C SER A 81 -2.11 -9.59 22.14
N THR A 82 -2.72 -9.23 21.01
CA THR A 82 -2.91 -10.10 19.85
C THR A 82 -2.76 -9.23 18.60
N LEU A 83 -1.83 -9.60 17.72
CA LEU A 83 -1.71 -8.92 16.43
C LEU A 83 -2.91 -9.29 15.56
N PRO A 84 -3.59 -8.29 14.94
CA PRO A 84 -4.64 -8.58 13.99
C PRO A 84 -4.09 -9.45 12.86
N GLN A 85 -4.85 -10.48 12.49
CA GLN A 85 -4.51 -11.36 11.38
C GLN A 85 -4.45 -10.54 10.06
N PRO A 86 -3.51 -10.82 9.15
CA PRO A 86 -3.43 -10.14 7.86
C PRO A 86 -4.76 -10.25 7.09
N PRO A 87 -5.44 -9.13 6.78
CA PRO A 87 -6.76 -9.16 6.16
C PRO A 87 -6.76 -9.74 4.74
N GLU A 88 -5.61 -9.82 4.08
CA GLU A 88 -5.49 -10.44 2.75
C GLU A 88 -5.71 -11.96 2.74
N THR A 89 -5.65 -12.65 3.88
CA THR A 89 -5.81 -14.11 3.97
C THR A 89 -7.26 -14.57 3.74
N THR A 90 -8.24 -13.66 3.84
CA THR A 90 -9.66 -13.99 3.72
C THR A 90 -10.17 -13.99 2.26
N VAL A 91 -9.37 -13.54 1.29
CA VAL A 91 -9.83 -13.34 -0.10
C VAL A 91 -9.69 -14.61 -0.93
N SER A 92 -10.62 -15.57 -0.77
CA SER A 92 -10.55 -16.93 -1.36
C SER A 92 -10.76 -17.04 -2.88
N GLN A 93 -11.13 -15.97 -3.62
CA GLN A 93 -11.34 -16.01 -5.07
C GLN A 93 -10.91 -14.68 -5.74
N SER A 94 -9.60 -14.50 -5.92
CA SER A 94 -9.02 -13.23 -6.37
C SER A 94 -8.22 -13.41 -7.65
N VAL A 95 -8.43 -12.53 -8.63
CA VAL A 95 -7.45 -12.33 -9.70
C VAL A 95 -6.43 -11.32 -9.23
N THR A 96 -5.16 -11.55 -9.56
CA THR A 96 -4.09 -10.59 -9.29
C THR A 96 -3.63 -9.97 -10.60
N THR A 97 -3.84 -8.66 -10.73
CA THR A 97 -3.39 -7.90 -11.89
C THR A 97 -2.29 -6.94 -11.46
N ARG A 98 -1.14 -7.02 -12.13
CA ARG A 98 -0.03 -6.11 -11.92
C ARG A 98 -0.18 -4.89 -12.81
N VAL A 99 -0.08 -3.70 -12.21
CA VAL A 99 -0.16 -2.42 -12.93
C VAL A 99 0.97 -1.50 -12.50
N ARG A 100 1.50 -0.75 -13.46
CA ARG A 100 2.43 0.34 -13.22
C ARG A 100 1.67 1.66 -13.28
N ILE A 101 1.76 2.44 -12.21
CA ILE A 101 1.15 3.75 -12.06
C ILE A 101 2.29 4.77 -12.02
N THR A 102 2.28 5.74 -12.92
CA THR A 102 3.26 6.84 -12.95
C THR A 102 2.53 8.16 -12.73
N THR A 103 3.01 8.95 -11.77
CA THR A 103 2.49 10.29 -11.52
C THR A 103 3.12 11.30 -12.47
N VAL A 104 2.35 12.31 -12.86
CA VAL A 104 2.73 13.34 -13.84
C VAL A 104 2.63 14.74 -13.23
N THR A 105 1.73 14.96 -12.28
CA THR A 105 1.50 16.26 -11.65
C THR A 105 1.71 16.22 -10.14
N ALA A 106 2.08 17.36 -9.55
CA ALA A 106 2.23 17.49 -8.10
C ALA A 106 0.92 17.26 -7.32
N GLU A 107 -0.23 17.50 -7.95
CA GLU A 107 -1.53 17.21 -7.36
C GLU A 107 -1.73 15.70 -7.17
N GLN A 108 -1.31 14.90 -8.15
CA GLN A 108 -1.36 13.43 -8.07
C GLN A 108 -0.42 12.89 -7.00
N ASN A 109 0.74 13.52 -6.82
CA ASN A 109 1.70 13.12 -5.79
C ASN A 109 1.14 13.26 -4.37
N ARG A 110 0.28 14.26 -4.14
CA ARG A 110 -0.33 14.52 -2.83
C ARG A 110 -1.61 13.74 -2.60
N ALA A 111 -2.19 13.16 -3.65
CA ALA A 111 -3.44 12.42 -3.54
C ALA A 111 -3.20 11.01 -2.95
N PRO A 112 -4.04 10.52 -2.01
CA PRO A 112 -3.92 9.17 -1.44
C PRO A 112 -4.49 8.11 -2.40
N LEU A 113 -3.95 8.04 -3.63
CA LEU A 113 -4.51 7.23 -4.72
C LEU A 113 -4.59 5.74 -4.36
N LEU A 114 -3.49 5.17 -3.85
CA LEU A 114 -3.43 3.75 -3.50
C LEU A 114 -4.36 3.40 -2.33
N TYR A 115 -4.51 4.29 -1.36
CA TYR A 115 -5.47 4.12 -0.27
C TYR A 115 -6.91 4.09 -0.82
N ARG A 116 -7.27 5.04 -1.69
CA ARG A 116 -8.62 5.09 -2.28
C ARG A 116 -8.93 3.83 -3.08
N VAL A 117 -7.98 3.33 -3.86
CA VAL A 117 -8.15 2.06 -4.59
C VAL A 117 -8.51 0.93 -3.64
N GLY A 118 -7.76 0.78 -2.54
CA GLY A 118 -8.03 -0.28 -1.57
C GLY A 118 -9.31 -0.10 -0.77
N LYS A 119 -9.67 1.15 -0.48
CA LYS A 119 -10.83 1.51 0.32
C LYS A 119 -12.14 1.41 -0.46
N ASP A 120 -12.14 1.85 -1.72
CA ASP A 120 -13.36 2.05 -2.52
C ASP A 120 -13.74 0.82 -3.35
N PHE A 121 -12.78 -0.06 -3.66
CA PHE A 121 -12.99 -1.20 -4.57
C PHE A 121 -12.79 -2.57 -3.92
N ASP A 122 -12.60 -2.69 -2.61
CA ASP A 122 -12.32 -3.99 -1.93
C ASP A 122 -11.18 -4.79 -2.61
N VAL A 123 -10.20 -4.07 -3.16
CA VAL A 123 -9.01 -4.63 -3.81
C VAL A 123 -7.84 -4.53 -2.84
N VAL A 124 -7.12 -5.64 -2.65
CA VAL A 124 -5.84 -5.63 -1.94
C VAL A 124 -4.81 -4.94 -2.82
N VAL A 125 -4.21 -3.87 -2.30
CA VAL A 125 -3.16 -3.11 -2.99
C VAL A 125 -1.81 -3.46 -2.38
N ASN A 126 -1.00 -4.21 -3.12
CA ASN A 126 0.35 -4.54 -2.73
C ASN A 126 1.36 -3.77 -3.58
N ILE A 127 2.33 -3.08 -2.96
CA ILE A 127 3.37 -2.36 -3.68
C ILE A 127 4.55 -3.32 -3.87
N VAL A 128 4.83 -3.68 -5.12
CA VAL A 128 5.91 -4.62 -5.45
C VAL A 128 7.22 -3.88 -5.66
N ARG A 129 7.15 -2.74 -6.37
CA ARG A 129 8.29 -1.84 -6.59
C ARG A 129 7.80 -0.41 -6.61
N ALA A 130 8.63 0.50 -6.13
CA ALA A 130 8.30 1.92 -6.19
C ALA A 130 9.57 2.75 -6.19
N ALA A 131 9.56 3.81 -6.98
CA ALA A 131 10.47 4.92 -6.84
C ALA A 131 9.64 6.20 -7.00
N PHE A 132 9.24 6.75 -5.87
CA PHE A 132 8.36 7.91 -5.79
C PHE A 132 8.87 8.91 -4.74
N ASP A 133 8.72 10.19 -5.06
CA ASP A 133 8.91 11.33 -4.16
C ASP A 133 7.74 12.32 -4.35
N GLU A 134 7.29 12.98 -3.29
CA GLU A 134 6.16 13.92 -3.36
C GLU A 134 6.46 15.17 -4.20
N GLU A 135 7.72 15.59 -4.30
CA GLU A 135 8.12 16.78 -5.06
C GLU A 135 8.21 16.48 -6.56
N ASP A 136 8.97 15.44 -6.91
CA ASP A 136 9.30 15.10 -8.31
C ASP A 136 8.31 14.07 -8.93
N GLY A 137 7.50 13.42 -8.10
CA GLY A 137 6.66 12.30 -8.50
C GLY A 137 7.45 11.00 -8.68
N GLY A 138 6.93 10.10 -9.50
CA GLY A 138 7.59 8.84 -9.80
C GLY A 138 6.64 7.74 -10.20
N TYR A 139 6.99 6.50 -9.89
CA TYR A 139 6.17 5.34 -10.24
C TYR A 139 5.98 4.36 -9.09
N PHE A 140 4.87 3.64 -9.18
CA PHE A 140 4.50 2.51 -8.35
C PHE A 140 4.17 1.32 -9.25
N GLU A 141 4.81 0.19 -9.03
CA GLU A 141 4.39 -1.11 -9.56
C GLU A 141 3.61 -1.81 -8.45
N VAL A 142 2.32 -2.00 -8.66
CA VAL A 142 1.41 -2.55 -7.66
C VAL A 142 0.70 -3.80 -8.19
N ASP A 143 0.55 -4.78 -7.31
CA ASP A 143 -0.33 -5.93 -7.51
C ASP A 143 -1.69 -5.59 -6.90
N LEU A 144 -2.72 -5.63 -7.75
CA LEU A 144 -4.11 -5.46 -7.38
C LEU A 144 -4.76 -6.84 -7.33
N SER A 145 -5.13 -7.28 -6.12
CA SER A 145 -5.74 -8.60 -5.91
C SER A 145 -7.16 -8.46 -5.38
N GLY A 146 -8.13 -9.04 -6.08
CA GLY A 146 -9.53 -9.04 -5.66
C GLY A 146 -10.45 -9.62 -6.73
N PRO A 147 -11.77 -9.43 -6.60
CA PRO A 147 -12.73 -9.81 -7.63
C PRO A 147 -12.40 -9.11 -8.96
N LEU A 148 -12.50 -9.83 -10.09
CA LEU A 148 -12.14 -9.28 -11.41
C LEU A 148 -12.88 -7.97 -11.72
N SER A 149 -14.17 -7.90 -11.40
CA SER A 149 -14.99 -6.69 -11.59
C SER A 149 -14.45 -5.50 -10.79
N GLU A 150 -14.01 -5.73 -9.56
CA GLU A 150 -13.48 -4.68 -8.70
C GLU A 150 -12.10 -4.22 -9.12
N VAL A 151 -11.22 -5.16 -9.52
CA VAL A 151 -9.90 -4.82 -10.09
C VAL A 151 -10.07 -3.98 -11.35
N GLN A 152 -11.00 -4.33 -12.25
CA GLN A 152 -11.28 -3.55 -13.44
C GLN A 152 -11.80 -2.14 -13.11
N ARG A 153 -12.70 -2.02 -12.13
CA ARG A 153 -13.22 -0.72 -11.66
C ARG A 153 -12.11 0.14 -11.04
N ALA A 154 -11.23 -0.44 -10.24
CA ALA A 154 -10.07 0.24 -9.66
C ALA A 154 -9.13 0.79 -10.74
N ILE A 155 -8.82 -0.02 -11.77
CA ILE A 155 -7.98 0.41 -12.91
C ILE A 155 -8.68 1.54 -13.67
N ALA A 156 -9.97 1.41 -13.96
CA ALA A 156 -10.74 2.45 -14.62
C ALA A 156 -10.74 3.77 -13.82
N TYR A 157 -10.89 3.70 -12.50
CA TYR A 157 -10.77 4.86 -11.62
C TYR A 157 -9.40 5.55 -11.73
N LEU A 158 -8.30 4.79 -11.71
CA LEU A 158 -6.96 5.36 -11.88
C LEU A 158 -6.79 6.10 -13.21
N HIS A 159 -7.39 5.62 -14.30
CA HIS A 159 -7.40 6.36 -15.56
C HIS A 159 -8.13 7.71 -15.47
N THR A 160 -9.15 7.82 -14.61
CA THR A 160 -9.87 9.09 -14.39
C THR A 160 -9.11 10.10 -13.52
N THR A 161 -8.14 9.65 -12.71
CA THR A 161 -7.32 10.55 -11.88
C THR A 161 -6.16 11.19 -12.65
N GLY A 162 -6.03 10.91 -13.95
CA GLY A 162 -5.03 11.49 -14.84
C GLY A 162 -3.62 10.92 -14.66
N VAL A 163 -3.42 9.89 -13.83
CA VAL A 163 -2.14 9.19 -13.73
C VAL A 163 -1.95 8.28 -14.94
N GLN A 164 -0.71 8.01 -15.30
CA GLN A 164 -0.43 7.06 -16.38
C GLN A 164 -0.46 5.65 -15.81
N VAL A 165 -1.44 4.86 -16.24
CA VAL A 165 -1.57 3.46 -15.86
C VAL A 165 -1.17 2.58 -17.04
N TYR A 166 -0.19 1.73 -16.82
CA TYR A 166 0.26 0.73 -17.78
C TYR A 166 0.01 -0.67 -17.20
N PRO A 167 -0.79 -1.53 -17.86
CA PRO A 167 -0.90 -2.91 -17.44
C PRO A 167 0.47 -3.58 -17.61
N TYR A 168 0.91 -4.29 -16.58
CA TYR A 168 2.11 -5.10 -16.70
C TYR A 168 1.73 -6.38 -17.44
N GLN A 169 1.98 -6.42 -18.74
CA GLN A 169 1.68 -7.57 -19.57
C GLN A 169 2.67 -8.68 -19.24
N ARG A 170 2.34 -9.51 -18.24
CA ARG A 170 2.92 -10.85 -18.17
C ARG A 170 2.31 -11.61 -19.34
N SER A 171 3.10 -11.95 -20.35
CA SER A 171 2.75 -13.03 -21.27
C SER A 171 2.46 -14.25 -20.41
N VAL A 172 1.17 -14.56 -20.24
CA VAL A 172 0.77 -15.86 -19.74
C VAL A 172 1.04 -16.80 -20.89
N THR A 173 2.26 -17.30 -21.00
CA THR A 173 2.49 -18.50 -21.80
C THR A 173 1.98 -19.66 -20.96
N ASP A 174 0.68 -19.91 -21.11
CA ASP A 174 0.05 -21.14 -20.66
C ASP A 174 0.65 -22.28 -21.52
N TYR A 175 1.72 -22.90 -21.02
CA TYR A 175 2.21 -24.19 -21.52
C TYR A 175 1.56 -25.32 -20.72
N SER A 176 0.23 -25.31 -20.59
CA SER A 176 -0.50 -26.39 -19.94
C SER A 176 -1.58 -26.94 -20.87
N ASN A 177 -1.20 -27.30 -22.11
CA ASN A 177 -1.94 -28.21 -23.00
C ASN A 177 -1.11 -28.60 -24.25
N LEU A 178 0.03 -29.28 -24.06
CA LEU A 178 0.69 -30.05 -25.13
C LEU A 178 1.14 -31.41 -24.57
#